data_AF-A0A6P7FXP9-F1
#
_entry.id   AF-A0A6P7FXP9-F1
#
_cell.length_a   1.000
_cell.length_b   1.000
_cell.length_c   1.000
_cell.angle_alpha   90.00
_cell.angle_beta   90.00
_cell.angle_gamma   90.00
#
_symmetry.space_group_name_H-M   'P 1'
#
loop_
_entity.id
_entity.type
_entity.pdbx_description
1 polymer ?
#
loop_
_entity_poly.entity_id
_entity_poly.type
_entity_poly.pdbx_seq_one_letter_code
_entity_poly.pdbx_strand_id
1 'polypeptide(L)'
;MEKIKYEEHKWVICVDLKMVNFLLGQQGGYTKFPCFMCLWDSRDKQHHWSQKVWPEREELKVGTKNIINVPLVSRDRIILPPLHIKLGIMKQFVKALDKSGECFNFLSRKFPGLSTEKLKAGIFDGPQIRQLVKDPNFVESMTEVESKAWNSFVSVMSNFLGNKKSDDYVELLLKLFIQENRIKDHLIVFNKDFVDLYINFLHLFCQNYKTVYFKK
;
A
#
# COMPACT_ATOMS: atom_id res chain seq x y z
N MET A 1 31.58 -2.93 -0.70
CA MET A 1 30.45 -3.29 0.21
C MET A 1 30.92 -3.86 1.54
N GLU A 2 32.19 -4.25 1.71
CA GLU A 2 32.74 -4.88 2.93
C GLU A 2 32.75 -4.00 4.20
N LYS A 3 32.54 -2.69 4.07
CA LYS A 3 32.52 -1.77 5.21
C LYS A 3 31.26 -1.88 6.06
N ILE A 4 30.15 -2.37 5.50
CA ILE A 4 28.89 -2.55 6.21
C ILE A 4 28.65 -4.05 6.37
N LYS A 5 28.83 -4.55 7.59
CA LYS A 5 28.81 -5.98 7.90
C LYS A 5 27.38 -6.47 8.21
N TYR A 6 26.52 -6.48 7.19
CA TYR A 6 25.11 -6.87 7.34
C TYR A 6 24.91 -8.25 7.99
N GLU A 7 25.72 -9.23 7.60
CA GLU A 7 25.67 -10.60 8.15
C GLU A 7 26.11 -10.68 9.62
N GLU A 8 27.04 -9.83 10.03
CA GLU A 8 27.52 -9.77 11.43
C GLU A 8 26.46 -9.12 12.32
N HIS A 9 25.93 -7.98 11.89
CA HIS A 9 25.04 -7.17 12.72
C HIS A 9 23.57 -7.61 12.67
N LYS A 10 23.13 -8.28 11.61
CA LYS A 10 21.76 -8.81 11.44
C LYS A 10 20.66 -7.79 11.74
N TRP A 11 20.92 -6.52 11.42
CA TRP A 11 20.01 -5.41 11.70
C TRP A 11 18.64 -5.65 11.07
N VAL A 12 17.61 -5.22 11.79
CA VAL A 12 16.28 -5.08 11.22
C VAL A 12 16.20 -3.71 10.55
N ILE A 13 15.81 -3.68 9.27
CA ILE A 13 15.94 -2.53 8.39
C ILE A 13 14.56 -2.03 8.01
N CYS A 14 14.21 -0.85 8.51
CA CYS A 14 12.96 -0.17 8.19
C CYS A 14 13.15 0.70 6.94
N VAL A 15 12.53 0.33 5.83
CA VAL A 15 12.74 0.98 4.53
C VAL A 15 11.46 1.12 3.72
N ASP A 16 11.45 2.10 2.82
CA ASP A 16 10.43 2.23 1.80
C ASP A 16 10.53 1.11 0.74
N LEU A 17 9.43 0.91 -0.01
CA LEU A 17 9.35 -0.11 -1.06
C LEU A 17 10.38 0.04 -2.18
N LYS A 18 10.80 1.28 -2.48
CA LYS A 18 11.80 1.54 -3.53
C LYS A 18 13.17 1.03 -3.10
N MET A 19 13.52 1.19 -1.83
CA MET A 19 14.75 0.71 -1.24
C MET A 19 14.76 -0.80 -1.03
N VAL A 20 13.59 -1.44 -0.86
CA VAL A 20 13.51 -2.92 -0.81
C VAL A 20 14.10 -3.56 -2.06
N ASN A 21 13.79 -3.04 -3.25
CA ASN A 21 14.32 -3.60 -4.49
C ASN A 21 15.86 -3.56 -4.52
N PHE A 22 16.45 -2.48 -4.01
CA PHE A 22 17.90 -2.35 -3.91
C PHE A 22 18.49 -3.37 -2.93
N LEU A 23 17.91 -3.48 -1.74
CA LEU A 23 18.38 -4.38 -0.68
C LEU A 23 18.24 -5.86 -1.06
N LEU A 24 17.21 -6.21 -1.82
CA LEU A 24 16.94 -7.59 -2.24
C LEU A 24 17.45 -7.91 -3.65
N GLY A 25 18.20 -7.00 -4.26
CA GLY A 25 18.77 -7.18 -5.60
C GLY A 25 17.72 -7.35 -6.71
N GLN A 26 16.51 -6.85 -6.51
CA GLN A 26 15.46 -6.87 -7.52
C GLN A 26 15.64 -5.75 -8.55
N GLN A 27 15.25 -6.05 -9.78
CA GLN A 27 15.14 -5.07 -10.84
C GLN A 27 14.08 -4.01 -10.47
N GLY A 28 14.42 -2.74 -10.62
CA GLY A 28 13.47 -1.64 -10.45
C GLY A 28 12.62 -1.38 -11.71
N GLY A 29 11.60 -0.54 -11.58
CA GLY A 29 10.73 -0.12 -12.69
C GLY A 29 9.55 -1.07 -12.94
N TYR A 30 9.08 -1.13 -14.19
CA TYR A 30 7.91 -1.93 -14.59
C TYR A 30 8.30 -3.38 -14.93
N THR A 31 8.54 -4.17 -13.88
CA THR A 31 9.01 -5.56 -13.97
C THR A 31 7.89 -6.57 -13.88
N LYS A 32 8.08 -7.77 -14.47
CA LYS A 32 7.08 -8.85 -14.46
C LYS A 32 6.74 -9.34 -13.04
N PHE A 33 7.74 -9.52 -12.18
CA PHE A 33 7.57 -10.01 -10.81
C PHE A 33 8.11 -9.01 -9.78
N PRO A 34 7.39 -7.89 -9.53
CA PRO A 34 7.87 -6.81 -8.66
C PRO A 34 7.81 -7.18 -7.16
N CYS A 35 6.99 -8.15 -6.76
CA CYS A 35 6.87 -8.54 -5.37
C CYS A 35 8.05 -9.42 -4.90
N PHE A 36 8.62 -9.10 -3.74
CA PHE A 36 9.70 -9.88 -3.12
C PHE A 36 9.21 -11.07 -2.26
N MET A 37 7.91 -11.14 -2.01
CA MET A 37 7.27 -12.19 -1.21
C MET A 37 6.58 -13.24 -2.09
N CYS A 38 6.06 -12.86 -3.25
CA CYS A 38 5.35 -13.76 -4.16
C CYS A 38 5.72 -13.54 -5.62
N LEU A 39 5.25 -14.45 -6.46
CA LEU A 39 5.41 -14.42 -7.92
C LEU A 39 4.21 -13.76 -8.60
N TRP A 40 3.72 -12.65 -8.03
CA TRP A 40 2.69 -11.83 -8.68
C TRP A 40 3.18 -11.38 -10.05
N ASP A 41 2.48 -11.79 -11.10
CA ASP A 41 2.76 -11.41 -12.49
C ASP A 41 2.03 -10.11 -12.81
N SER A 42 2.73 -8.98 -12.74
CA SER A 42 2.15 -7.67 -13.04
C SER A 42 1.78 -7.50 -14.52
N ARG A 43 2.14 -8.47 -15.39
CA ARG A 43 1.86 -8.45 -16.83
C ARG A 43 0.74 -9.41 -17.22
N ASP A 44 0.24 -10.24 -16.30
CA ASP A 44 -0.88 -11.15 -16.57
C ASP A 44 -2.20 -10.38 -16.60
N LYS A 45 -2.57 -9.89 -17.77
CA LYS A 45 -3.83 -9.15 -17.97
C LYS A 45 -5.08 -10.02 -17.89
N GLN A 46 -4.96 -11.35 -18.05
CA GLN A 46 -6.09 -12.27 -18.17
C GLN A 46 -6.58 -12.73 -16.79
N HIS A 47 -5.64 -13.17 -15.94
CA HIS A 47 -5.96 -13.70 -14.62
C HIS A 47 -5.78 -12.68 -13.49
N HIS A 48 -5.41 -11.44 -13.83
CA HIS A 48 -5.20 -10.35 -12.87
C HIS A 48 -6.30 -10.23 -11.82
N TRP A 49 -7.55 -10.45 -12.24
CA TRP A 49 -8.76 -10.21 -11.44
C TRP A 49 -9.36 -11.46 -10.80
N SER A 50 -9.01 -12.65 -11.31
CA SER A 50 -9.49 -13.94 -10.82
C SER A 50 -8.48 -14.61 -9.88
N GLN A 51 -7.18 -14.37 -10.10
CA GLN A 51 -6.08 -14.92 -9.31
C GLN A 51 -5.87 -14.09 -8.03
N LYS A 52 -6.47 -14.54 -6.93
CA LYS A 52 -6.31 -13.92 -5.60
C LYS A 52 -5.06 -14.40 -4.85
N VAL A 53 -4.57 -15.60 -5.20
CA VAL A 53 -3.42 -16.23 -4.54
C VAL A 53 -2.33 -16.46 -5.58
N TRP A 54 -1.19 -15.83 -5.35
CA TRP A 54 -0.01 -16.00 -6.19
C TRP A 54 1.00 -16.90 -5.50
N PRO A 55 1.77 -17.72 -6.25
CA PRO A 55 2.76 -18.60 -5.64
C PRO A 55 3.75 -17.81 -4.79
N GLU A 56 4.15 -18.38 -3.66
CA GLU A 56 5.18 -17.79 -2.82
C GLU A 56 6.52 -17.71 -3.59
N ARG A 57 7.28 -16.66 -3.32
CA ARG A 57 8.65 -16.57 -3.80
C ARG A 57 9.53 -17.30 -2.81
N GLU A 58 9.90 -18.53 -3.09
CA GLU A 58 10.72 -19.33 -2.18
C GLU A 58 12.15 -18.78 -2.06
N GLU A 59 12.75 -18.38 -3.18
CA GLU A 59 14.14 -17.90 -3.25
C GLU A 59 14.34 -16.63 -4.09
N LEU A 60 15.44 -15.92 -3.82
CA LEU A 60 15.92 -14.75 -4.57
C LEU A 60 17.12 -15.14 -5.45
N LYS A 61 16.89 -16.04 -6.42
CA LYS A 61 17.93 -16.52 -7.33
C LYS A 61 18.22 -15.52 -8.45
N VAL A 62 19.47 -15.05 -8.51
CA VAL A 62 19.96 -14.11 -9.53
C VAL A 62 19.72 -14.64 -10.95
N GLY A 63 19.28 -13.76 -11.85
CA GLY A 63 18.94 -14.09 -13.23
C GLY A 63 17.52 -14.63 -13.42
N THR A 64 16.76 -14.82 -12.34
CA THR A 64 15.37 -15.34 -12.40
C THR A 64 14.38 -14.36 -11.81
N LYS A 65 13.14 -14.35 -12.30
CA LYS A 65 11.99 -13.66 -11.68
C LYS A 65 12.29 -12.22 -11.20
N ASN A 66 13.01 -11.47 -12.04
CA ASN A 66 13.45 -10.09 -11.83
C ASN A 66 14.46 -9.86 -10.70
N ILE A 67 15.23 -10.88 -10.30
CA ILE A 67 16.40 -10.71 -9.43
C ILE A 67 17.64 -10.51 -10.30
N ILE A 68 18.33 -9.38 -10.13
CA ILE A 68 19.50 -8.99 -10.93
C ILE A 68 20.79 -8.97 -10.11
N ASN A 69 20.70 -8.88 -8.78
CA ASN A 69 21.85 -8.88 -7.88
C ASN A 69 21.60 -9.81 -6.69
N VAL A 70 22.69 -10.23 -6.05
CA VAL A 70 22.61 -10.97 -4.77
C VAL A 70 21.98 -10.05 -3.71
N PRO A 71 20.98 -10.53 -2.93
CA PRO A 71 20.42 -9.76 -1.83
C PRO A 71 21.49 -9.36 -0.82
N LEU A 72 21.45 -8.11 -0.35
CA LEU A 72 22.37 -7.60 0.67
C LEU A 72 21.97 -8.02 2.08
N VAL A 73 20.69 -8.33 2.26
CA VAL A 73 20.08 -8.69 3.54
C VAL A 73 18.98 -9.72 3.32
N SER A 74 18.71 -10.52 4.34
CA SER A 74 17.61 -11.47 4.30
C SER A 74 16.24 -10.78 4.34
N ARG A 75 15.23 -11.40 3.70
CA ARG A 75 13.87 -10.85 3.59
C ARG A 75 13.18 -10.67 4.93
N ASP A 76 13.45 -11.53 5.91
CA ASP A 76 12.91 -11.44 7.27
C ASP A 76 13.43 -10.22 8.06
N ARG A 77 14.47 -9.54 7.55
CA ARG A 77 15.03 -8.34 8.16
C ARG A 77 14.41 -7.06 7.67
N ILE A 78 13.56 -7.11 6.64
CA ILE A 78 12.93 -5.91 6.08
C ILE A 78 11.65 -5.58 6.83
N ILE A 79 11.55 -4.32 7.24
CA ILE A 79 10.34 -3.73 7.78
C ILE A 79 9.83 -2.63 6.85
N LEU A 80 8.52 -2.59 6.63
CA LEU A 80 7.90 -1.47 5.91
C LEU A 80 7.23 -0.53 6.89
N PRO A 81 7.54 0.78 6.89
CA PRO A 81 6.87 1.75 7.74
C PRO A 81 5.35 1.78 7.49
N PRO A 82 4.50 1.69 8.53
CA PRO A 82 3.04 1.85 8.38
C PRO A 82 2.65 3.18 7.72
N LEU A 83 3.49 4.21 7.83
CA LEU A 83 3.26 5.50 7.20
C LEU A 83 3.14 5.40 5.68
N HIS A 84 4.07 4.73 4.99
CA HIS A 84 4.01 4.60 3.53
C HIS A 84 2.76 3.85 3.09
N ILE A 85 2.23 2.98 3.96
CA ILE A 85 0.97 2.28 3.73
C ILE A 85 -0.22 3.20 3.79
N LYS A 86 -0.30 4.04 4.84
CA LYS A 86 -1.35 5.06 4.97
C LYS A 86 -1.34 6.03 3.79
N LEU A 87 -0.15 6.47 3.38
CA LEU A 87 0.01 7.37 2.23
C LEU A 87 -0.46 6.70 0.93
N GLY A 88 -0.10 5.42 0.72
CA GLY A 88 -0.53 4.65 -0.44
C GLY A 88 -2.05 4.50 -0.54
N ILE A 89 -2.72 4.15 0.56
CA ILE A 89 -4.19 3.99 0.62
C ILE A 89 -4.89 5.34 0.42
N MET A 90 -4.45 6.39 1.13
CA MET A 90 -5.02 7.75 0.97
C MET A 90 -4.93 8.23 -0.49
N LYS A 91 -3.79 7.98 -1.14
CA LYS A 91 -3.60 8.31 -2.54
C LYS A 91 -4.65 7.64 -3.42
N GLN A 92 -4.94 6.36 -3.18
CA GLN A 92 -5.93 5.62 -3.98
C GLN A 92 -7.34 6.10 -3.72
N PHE A 93 -7.70 6.32 -2.46
CA PHE A 93 -9.00 6.88 -2.08
C PHE A 93 -9.27 8.18 -2.85
N VAL A 94 -8.36 9.16 -2.76
CA VAL A 94 -8.55 10.46 -3.43
C VAL A 94 -8.53 10.34 -4.96
N LYS A 95 -7.70 9.46 -5.52
CA LYS A 95 -7.71 9.21 -6.97
C LYS A 95 -9.04 8.62 -7.44
N ALA A 96 -9.71 7.82 -6.62
CA ALA A 96 -11.01 7.21 -6.95
C ALA A 96 -12.21 8.17 -6.79
N LEU A 97 -12.11 9.23 -5.99
CA LEU A 97 -13.20 10.20 -5.80
C LEU A 97 -13.66 10.84 -7.12
N ASP A 98 -14.93 11.24 -7.18
CA ASP A 98 -15.39 12.13 -8.24
C ASP A 98 -14.70 13.50 -8.09
N LYS A 99 -14.03 13.97 -9.15
CA LYS A 99 -13.29 15.24 -9.16
C LYS A 99 -14.21 16.47 -9.25
N SER A 100 -15.48 16.28 -9.60
CA SER A 100 -16.54 17.29 -9.48
C SER A 100 -17.36 17.16 -8.19
N GLY A 101 -17.19 16.07 -7.44
CA GLY A 101 -18.01 15.76 -6.28
C GLY A 101 -17.67 16.61 -5.04
N GLU A 102 -18.64 16.71 -4.12
CA GLU A 102 -18.48 17.51 -2.91
C GLU A 102 -17.33 17.06 -2.02
N CYS A 103 -17.03 15.76 -1.95
CA CYS A 103 -15.89 15.24 -1.21
C CYS A 103 -14.54 15.80 -1.74
N PHE A 104 -14.34 15.83 -3.06
CA PHE A 104 -13.13 16.40 -3.64
C PHE A 104 -13.09 17.93 -3.51
N ASN A 105 -14.24 18.60 -3.63
CA ASN A 105 -14.37 20.04 -3.40
C ASN A 105 -14.02 20.39 -1.94
N PHE A 106 -14.46 19.58 -0.97
CA PHE A 106 -14.11 19.74 0.44
C PHE A 106 -12.60 19.67 0.64
N LEU A 107 -11.91 18.68 0.07
CA LEU A 107 -10.44 18.57 0.15
C LEU A 107 -9.73 19.83 -0.38
N SER A 108 -10.23 20.38 -1.49
CA SER A 108 -9.68 21.60 -2.10
C SER A 108 -9.85 22.83 -1.20
N ARG A 109 -11.01 22.96 -0.53
CA ARG A 109 -11.26 24.04 0.44
C ARG A 109 -10.49 23.85 1.75
N LYS A 110 -10.35 22.61 2.22
CA LYS A 110 -9.67 22.26 3.48
C LYS A 110 -8.15 22.50 3.41
N PHE A 111 -7.56 22.23 2.25
CA PHE A 111 -6.12 22.37 2.03
C PHE A 111 -5.82 23.32 0.87
N PRO A 112 -6.09 24.64 1.03
CA PRO A 112 -5.88 25.61 -0.05
C PRO A 112 -4.40 25.75 -0.47
N GLY A 113 -3.46 25.30 0.39
CA GLY A 113 -2.03 25.23 0.05
C GLY A 113 -1.63 24.05 -0.84
N LEU A 114 -2.55 23.10 -1.11
CA LEU A 114 -2.33 22.03 -2.08
C LEU A 114 -2.90 22.45 -3.43
N SER A 115 -2.05 22.43 -4.46
CA SER A 115 -2.50 22.57 -5.85
C SER A 115 -3.49 21.46 -6.22
N THR A 116 -4.42 21.77 -7.13
CA THR A 116 -5.37 20.80 -7.69
C THR A 116 -4.69 19.54 -8.22
N GLU A 117 -3.50 19.65 -8.82
CA GLU A 117 -2.73 18.52 -9.37
C GLU A 117 -2.25 17.57 -8.26
N LYS A 118 -1.76 18.13 -7.13
CA LYS A 118 -1.38 17.35 -5.94
C LYS A 118 -2.58 16.62 -5.34
N LEU A 119 -3.73 17.30 -5.25
CA LEU A 119 -4.98 16.70 -4.78
C LEU A 119 -5.44 15.58 -5.71
N LYS A 120 -5.51 15.82 -7.03
CA LYS A 120 -5.85 14.80 -8.03
C LYS A 120 -4.89 13.61 -8.00
N ALA A 121 -3.61 13.86 -7.74
CA ALA A 121 -2.59 12.83 -7.59
C ALA A 121 -2.65 12.09 -6.23
N GLY A 122 -3.50 12.53 -5.30
CA GLY A 122 -3.63 11.96 -3.97
C GLY A 122 -2.38 12.16 -3.10
N ILE A 123 -1.68 13.28 -3.26
CA ILE A 123 -0.44 13.59 -2.53
C ILE A 123 -0.81 14.29 -1.23
N PHE A 124 -0.73 13.53 -0.13
CA PHE A 124 -0.96 14.00 1.23
C PHE A 124 0.22 13.61 2.12
N ASP A 125 0.39 14.32 3.24
CA ASP A 125 1.29 13.92 4.32
C ASP A 125 0.52 13.29 5.50
N GLY A 126 1.28 12.74 6.46
CA GLY A 126 0.71 12.13 7.66
C GLY A 126 -0.18 13.09 8.48
N PRO A 127 0.27 14.33 8.77
CA PRO A 127 -0.55 15.34 9.43
C PRO A 127 -1.89 15.63 8.74
N GLN A 128 -1.90 15.83 7.42
CA GLN A 128 -3.12 16.12 6.65
C GLN A 128 -4.13 14.98 6.73
N ILE A 129 -3.67 13.72 6.60
CA ILE A 129 -4.54 12.55 6.77
C ILE A 129 -5.15 12.53 8.17
N ARG A 130 -4.34 12.77 9.22
CA ARG A 130 -4.84 12.80 10.61
C ARG A 130 -5.86 13.92 10.84
N GLN A 131 -5.74 15.05 10.15
CA GLN A 131 -6.73 16.12 10.22
C GLN A 131 -8.07 15.66 9.64
N LEU A 132 -8.05 15.03 8.46
CA LEU A 132 -9.26 14.49 7.83
C LEU A 132 -9.94 13.40 8.67
N VAL A 133 -9.15 12.51 9.27
CA VAL A 133 -9.69 11.44 10.15
C VAL A 133 -10.46 12.01 11.35
N LYS A 134 -10.09 13.20 11.82
CA LYS A 134 -10.71 13.86 12.97
C LYS A 134 -11.83 14.83 12.60
N ASP A 135 -12.06 15.08 11.31
CA ASP A 135 -13.00 16.09 10.86
C ASP A 135 -14.34 15.44 10.45
N PRO A 136 -15.40 15.55 11.27
CA PRO A 136 -16.69 14.96 10.94
C PRO A 136 -17.29 15.58 9.66
N ASN A 137 -17.02 16.86 9.39
CA ASN A 137 -17.52 17.54 8.19
C ASN A 137 -16.94 16.92 6.90
N PHE A 138 -15.78 16.27 6.98
CA PHE A 138 -15.23 15.56 5.84
C PHE A 138 -16.11 14.36 5.48
N VAL A 139 -16.56 13.59 6.46
CA VAL A 139 -17.46 12.43 6.23
C VAL A 139 -18.82 12.89 5.74
N GLU A 140 -19.32 14.01 6.22
CA GLU A 140 -20.58 14.61 5.75
C GLU A 140 -20.53 15.07 4.29
N SER A 141 -19.34 15.39 3.77
CA SER A 141 -19.15 15.74 2.35
C SER A 141 -19.18 14.53 1.40
N MET A 142 -19.20 13.31 1.94
CA MET A 142 -19.10 12.07 1.17
C MET A 142 -20.45 11.50 0.80
N THR A 143 -20.51 10.88 -0.38
CA THR A 143 -21.58 9.92 -0.70
C THR A 143 -21.54 8.70 0.22
N GLU A 144 -22.61 7.90 0.24
CA GLU A 144 -22.64 6.67 1.04
C GLU A 144 -21.50 5.71 0.68
N VAL A 145 -21.16 5.60 -0.61
CA VAL A 145 -20.10 4.70 -1.10
C VAL A 145 -18.71 5.21 -0.65
N GLU A 146 -18.46 6.50 -0.80
CA GLU A 146 -17.21 7.14 -0.36
C GLU A 146 -17.02 7.02 1.16
N SER A 147 -18.08 7.29 1.93
CA SER A 147 -18.08 7.19 3.40
C SER A 147 -17.78 5.76 3.87
N LYS A 148 -18.36 4.73 3.23
CA LYS A 148 -18.07 3.32 3.55
C LYS A 148 -16.60 2.96 3.32
N ALA A 149 -15.98 3.43 2.24
CA ALA A 149 -14.56 3.18 2.00
C ALA A 149 -13.67 3.97 2.96
N TRP A 150 -13.99 5.25 3.20
CA TRP A 150 -13.26 6.08 4.16
C TRP A 150 -13.28 5.47 5.57
N ASN A 151 -14.46 5.07 6.06
CA ASN A 151 -14.59 4.44 7.37
C ASN A 151 -13.84 3.11 7.47
N SER A 152 -13.78 2.35 6.37
CA SER A 152 -12.96 1.13 6.31
C SER A 152 -11.47 1.46 6.37
N PHE A 153 -11.02 2.52 5.70
CA PHE A 153 -9.64 3.00 5.77
C PHE A 153 -9.27 3.46 7.19
N VAL A 154 -10.12 4.27 7.84
CA VAL A 154 -9.94 4.71 9.23
C VAL A 154 -9.85 3.52 10.19
N SER A 155 -10.67 2.48 9.95
CA SER A 155 -10.68 1.25 10.74
C SER A 155 -9.35 0.51 10.63
N VAL A 156 -8.80 0.34 9.42
CA VAL A 156 -7.48 -0.26 9.18
C VAL A 156 -6.36 0.60 9.78
N MET A 157 -6.45 1.93 9.66
CA MET A 157 -5.47 2.85 10.24
C MET A 157 -5.37 2.72 11.75
N SER A 158 -6.50 2.52 12.43
CA SER A 158 -6.59 2.50 13.89
C SER A 158 -6.28 1.13 14.49
N ASN A 159 -6.67 0.05 13.80
CA ASN A 159 -6.59 -1.31 14.32
C ASN A 159 -5.45 -2.14 13.74
N PHE A 160 -4.76 -1.69 12.69
CA PHE A 160 -3.65 -2.44 12.09
C PHE A 160 -2.41 -1.58 11.83
N LEU A 161 -2.58 -0.41 11.21
CA LEU A 161 -1.45 0.48 10.85
C LEU A 161 -1.11 1.48 11.97
N GLY A 162 -1.78 1.38 13.11
CA GLY A 162 -1.59 2.22 14.29
C GLY A 162 -0.64 1.58 15.30
N ASN A 163 -0.87 1.84 16.58
CA ASN A 163 -0.13 1.21 17.69
C ASN A 163 -0.72 -0.15 18.09
N LYS A 164 -1.74 -0.61 17.36
CA LYS A 164 -2.49 -1.84 17.61
C LYS A 164 -2.47 -2.69 16.35
N LYS A 165 -2.42 -4.01 16.52
CA LYS A 165 -2.81 -5.03 15.54
C LYS A 165 -3.90 -5.86 16.19
N SER A 166 -5.12 -5.63 15.74
CA SER A 166 -6.26 -6.43 16.13
C SER A 166 -6.19 -7.82 15.47
N ASP A 167 -6.78 -8.82 16.10
CA ASP A 167 -6.76 -10.19 15.56
C ASP A 167 -7.56 -10.31 14.25
N ASP A 168 -8.57 -9.47 14.08
CA ASP A 168 -9.43 -9.34 12.89
C ASP A 168 -8.83 -8.47 11.77
N TYR A 169 -7.54 -8.07 11.85
CA TYR A 169 -6.93 -7.19 10.85
C TYR A 169 -7.04 -7.69 9.41
N VAL A 170 -7.08 -9.01 9.20
CA VAL A 170 -7.29 -9.62 7.88
C VAL A 170 -8.67 -9.27 7.33
N GLU A 171 -9.71 -9.35 8.17
CA GLU A 171 -11.08 -8.98 7.79
C GLU A 171 -11.19 -7.48 7.51
N LEU A 172 -10.55 -6.65 8.34
CA LEU A 172 -10.51 -5.19 8.13
C LEU A 172 -9.89 -4.82 6.77
N LEU A 173 -8.81 -5.49 6.38
CA LEU A 173 -8.17 -5.30 5.09
C LEU A 173 -9.06 -5.76 3.94
N LEU A 174 -9.67 -6.95 4.05
CA LEU A 174 -10.62 -7.44 3.05
C LEU A 174 -11.79 -6.48 2.85
N LYS A 175 -12.35 -5.97 3.94
CA LYS A 175 -13.43 -4.97 3.92
C LYS A 175 -13.00 -3.69 3.23
N LEU A 176 -11.82 -3.16 3.56
CA LEU A 176 -11.24 -1.98 2.89
C LEU A 176 -11.16 -2.19 1.38
N PHE A 177 -10.61 -3.33 0.93
CA PHE A 177 -10.47 -3.62 -0.51
C PHE A 177 -11.82 -3.70 -1.22
N ILE A 178 -12.81 -4.32 -0.60
CA ILE A 178 -14.17 -4.39 -1.15
C ILE A 178 -14.77 -3.00 -1.29
N GLN A 179 -14.66 -2.14 -0.27
CA GLN A 179 -15.26 -0.80 -0.33
C GLN A 179 -14.52 0.13 -1.32
N GLU A 180 -13.19 0.05 -1.40
CA GLU A 180 -12.45 0.86 -2.39
C GLU A 180 -12.80 0.50 -3.83
N ASN A 181 -13.02 -0.79 -4.13
CA ASN A 181 -13.39 -1.21 -5.48
C ASN A 181 -14.77 -0.66 -5.89
N ARG A 182 -15.69 -0.52 -4.95
CA ARG A 182 -17.02 0.06 -5.21
C ARG A 182 -16.98 1.54 -5.60
N ILE A 183 -15.98 2.30 -5.15
CA ILE A 183 -15.77 3.69 -5.62
C ILE A 183 -15.24 3.67 -7.06
N LYS A 184 -14.38 2.71 -7.39
CA LYS A 184 -13.71 2.61 -8.70
C LYS A 184 -14.63 2.12 -9.82
N ASP A 185 -15.65 1.34 -9.52
CA ASP A 185 -16.60 0.80 -10.51
C ASP A 185 -17.39 1.90 -11.27
N HIS A 186 -17.41 3.14 -10.77
CA HIS A 186 -18.01 4.29 -11.46
C HIS A 186 -17.08 5.05 -12.42
N LEU A 187 -15.79 4.70 -12.51
CA LEU A 187 -14.81 5.38 -13.36
C LEU A 187 -14.00 4.37 -14.18
N ILE A 188 -14.43 4.20 -15.43
CA ILE A 188 -13.70 3.48 -16.48
C ILE A 188 -12.33 4.16 -16.67
N VAL A 189 -11.27 3.36 -16.50
CA VAL A 189 -9.85 3.64 -16.85
C VAL A 189 -9.14 4.58 -15.87
N PHE A 190 -8.42 4.04 -14.87
CA PHE A 190 -7.12 4.59 -14.47
C PHE A 190 -6.25 3.56 -13.71
N ASN A 191 -5.15 3.16 -14.35
CA ASN A 191 -3.95 2.48 -13.83
C ASN A 191 -4.15 1.49 -12.66
N LYS A 192 -4.84 0.40 -13.00
CA LYS A 192 -5.05 -0.81 -12.21
C LYS A 192 -3.74 -1.39 -11.64
N ASP A 193 -2.65 -1.32 -12.40
CA ASP A 193 -1.36 -1.95 -12.08
C ASP A 193 -0.73 -1.55 -10.73
N PHE A 194 -0.90 -0.30 -10.26
CA PHE A 194 -0.34 0.12 -8.97
C PHE A 194 -1.24 -0.19 -7.77
N VAL A 195 -2.55 -0.21 -7.98
CA VAL A 195 -3.55 -0.58 -6.97
C VAL A 195 -3.43 -2.07 -6.65
N ASP A 196 -3.29 -2.90 -7.68
CA ASP A 196 -3.26 -4.35 -7.51
C ASP A 196 -1.91 -4.87 -7.03
N LEU A 197 -0.82 -4.18 -7.39
CA LEU A 197 0.45 -4.36 -6.70
C LEU A 197 0.23 -4.14 -5.22
N TYR A 198 -0.46 -3.06 -4.82
CA TYR A 198 -0.68 -2.72 -3.41
C TYR A 198 -1.67 -3.65 -2.69
N ILE A 199 -2.73 -4.11 -3.35
CA ILE A 199 -3.75 -5.02 -2.81
C ILE A 199 -3.16 -6.41 -2.59
N ASN A 200 -2.47 -6.98 -3.59
CA ASN A 200 -1.81 -8.27 -3.45
C ASN A 200 -0.60 -8.18 -2.52
N PHE A 201 0.15 -7.07 -2.59
CA PHE A 201 1.25 -6.82 -1.68
C PHE A 201 0.76 -6.67 -0.25
N LEU A 202 -0.29 -5.91 0.05
CA LEU A 202 -0.84 -5.82 1.40
C LEU A 202 -1.45 -7.14 1.86
N HIS A 203 -2.20 -7.86 1.04
CA HIS A 203 -2.79 -9.13 1.45
C HIS A 203 -1.72 -10.15 1.88
N LEU A 204 -0.64 -10.29 1.10
CA LEU A 204 0.49 -11.17 1.40
C LEU A 204 1.44 -10.62 2.47
N PHE A 205 1.69 -9.31 2.45
CA PHE A 205 2.47 -8.61 3.47
C PHE A 205 1.81 -8.72 4.83
N CYS A 206 0.47 -8.70 4.89
CA CYS A 206 -0.31 -8.80 6.12
C CYS A 206 -0.36 -10.23 6.66
N GLN A 207 -0.53 -11.25 5.81
CA GLN A 207 -0.40 -12.66 6.21
C GLN A 207 0.96 -12.97 6.87
N ASN A 208 2.03 -12.34 6.37
CA ASN A 208 3.39 -12.49 6.87
C ASN A 208 3.89 -11.33 7.76
N TYR A 209 3.03 -10.36 8.11
CA TYR A 209 3.30 -9.27 9.08
C TYR A 209 3.39 -9.80 10.52
N LYS A 210 3.66 -11.10 10.69
CA LYS A 210 3.75 -11.79 11.96
C LYS A 210 5.00 -11.39 12.76
N THR A 211 6.01 -10.76 12.15
CA THR A 211 7.34 -10.83 12.77
C THR A 211 7.94 -9.52 13.26
N VAL A 212 7.43 -8.33 12.87
CA VAL A 212 8.33 -7.16 12.87
C VAL A 212 7.84 -5.89 13.58
N TYR A 213 6.54 -5.69 13.82
CA TYR A 213 6.05 -4.54 14.62
C TYR A 213 5.36 -4.89 15.93
N PHE A 214 5.09 -6.18 16.16
CA PHE A 214 4.35 -6.64 17.34
C PHE A 214 5.13 -7.62 18.22
N LYS A 215 6.44 -7.73 18.01
CA LYS A 215 7.31 -8.29 19.05
C LYS A 215 7.39 -7.28 20.19
N LYS A 216 6.42 -7.35 21.10
CA LYS A 216 6.66 -7.05 22.52
C LYS A 216 7.22 -8.30 23.18
#